data_AF-A0A196M6Y5-F1
#
_entry.id   AF-A0A196M6Y5-F1
#
_cell.length_a   1.000
_cell.length_b   1.000
_cell.length_c   1.000
_cell.angle_alpha   90.00
_cell.angle_beta   90.00
_cell.angle_gamma   90.00
#
_symmetry.space_group_name_H-M   'P 1'
#
loop_
_entity.id
_entity.type
_entity.pdbx_description
1 polymer ?
#
loop_
_entity_poly.entity_id
_entity_poly.type
_entity_poly.pdbx_seq_one_letter_code
_entity_poly.pdbx_strand_id
1 'polypeptide(L)'
;MLKAVIASGLVSLAMPALAEDQPKLDRNDPNAVRCKRLDVTGSLVRKERICKTNAEWRAISEQQNRDADDLITRNRAGMNPNG
;
A
#
# COMPACT_ATOMS: atom_id res chain seq x y z
N MET A 1 4.09 14.30 64.23
CA MET A 1 5.20 14.29 63.26
C MET A 1 4.78 13.42 62.09
N LEU A 2 4.49 14.08 60.98
CA LEU A 2 4.05 13.53 59.70
C LEU A 2 5.24 12.83 59.01
N LYS A 3 5.08 11.62 58.45
CA LYS A 3 5.64 11.23 57.13
C LYS A 3 5.44 9.74 56.75
N ALA A 4 4.89 9.60 55.54
CA ALA A 4 5.20 8.63 54.48
C ALA A 4 4.68 7.18 54.67
N VAL A 5 4.17 6.47 53.67
CA VAL A 5 4.45 6.51 52.23
C VAL A 5 3.15 6.16 51.49
N ILE A 6 2.60 7.09 50.70
CA ILE A 6 1.64 6.76 49.64
C ILE A 6 2.50 6.44 48.43
N ALA A 7 2.76 5.17 48.18
CA ALA A 7 3.35 4.71 46.93
C ALA A 7 2.28 4.85 45.85
N SER A 8 2.12 6.08 45.35
CA SER A 8 1.30 6.41 44.19
C SER A 8 1.82 5.61 43.00
N GLY A 9 1.11 4.54 42.66
CA GLY A 9 1.34 3.76 41.46
C GLY A 9 1.16 4.65 40.23
N LEU A 10 2.26 4.92 39.55
CA LEU A 10 2.24 5.38 38.16
C LEU A 10 1.89 4.18 37.28
N VAL A 11 0.59 3.86 37.23
CA VAL A 11 0.04 3.03 36.16
C VAL A 11 -0.06 3.93 34.93
N SER A 12 1.01 3.93 34.13
CA SER A 12 1.02 4.50 32.80
C SER A 12 0.08 3.68 31.91
N LEU A 13 -1.21 4.02 31.89
CA LEU A 13 -2.15 3.49 30.92
C LEU A 13 -1.70 3.98 29.54
N ALA A 14 -1.03 3.11 28.80
CA ALA A 14 -0.74 3.31 27.39
C ALA A 14 -2.07 3.42 26.65
N MET A 15 -2.48 4.66 26.34
CA MET A 15 -3.66 4.91 25.52
C MET A 15 -3.33 4.44 24.09
N PRO A 16 -4.11 3.54 23.49
CA PRO A 16 -3.97 3.27 22.07
C PRO A 16 -4.41 4.55 21.34
N ALA A 17 -3.53 5.11 20.51
CA ALA A 17 -3.87 6.22 19.64
C ALA A 17 -5.01 5.79 18.72
N LEU A 18 -6.21 6.30 18.98
CA LEU A 18 -7.34 6.17 18.06
C LEU A 18 -7.00 6.98 16.81
N ALA A 19 -7.01 6.30 15.67
CA ALA A 19 -6.75 6.87 14.36
C ALA A 19 -7.49 8.20 14.18
N GLU A 20 -6.74 9.28 13.99
CA GLU A 20 -7.28 10.57 13.58
C GLU A 20 -8.00 10.39 12.24
N ASP A 21 -9.28 10.77 12.22
CA ASP A 21 -10.14 10.80 11.04
C ASP A 21 -9.56 11.88 10.10
N GLN A 22 -8.56 11.49 9.31
CA GLN A 22 -7.98 12.35 8.28
C GLN A 22 -9.13 12.85 7.40
N PRO A 23 -9.13 14.14 7.00
CA PRO A 23 -10.20 14.70 6.20
C PRO A 23 -10.46 13.79 4.99
N LYS A 24 -11.73 13.48 4.74
CA LYS A 24 -12.12 12.57 3.68
C LYS A 24 -11.74 13.18 2.33
N LEU A 25 -10.56 12.81 1.82
CA LEU A 25 -10.05 13.24 0.53
C LEU A 25 -11.04 12.89 -0.58
N ASP A 26 -11.12 13.75 -1.60
CA ASP A 26 -11.94 13.48 -2.78
C ASP A 26 -11.52 12.16 -3.42
N ARG A 27 -12.49 11.49 -4.05
CA ARG A 27 -12.27 10.19 -4.69
C ARG A 27 -11.12 10.20 -5.69
N ASN A 28 -10.91 11.31 -6.39
CA ASN A 28 -9.91 11.47 -7.43
C ASN A 28 -8.58 12.05 -6.94
N ASP A 29 -8.51 12.44 -5.66
CA ASP A 29 -7.29 12.99 -5.09
C ASP A 29 -6.12 11.98 -5.23
N PRO A 30 -4.91 12.41 -5.63
CA PRO A 30 -3.76 11.52 -5.75
C PRO A 30 -3.45 10.74 -4.46
N ASN A 31 -3.72 11.31 -3.30
CA ASN A 31 -3.43 10.73 -1.99
C ASN A 31 -4.61 9.93 -1.42
N ALA A 32 -5.77 9.92 -2.09
CA ALA A 32 -6.89 9.09 -1.66
C ALA A 32 -6.53 7.59 -1.77
N VAL A 33 -6.75 6.86 -0.68
CA VAL A 33 -6.45 5.42 -0.60
C VAL A 33 -7.55 4.59 -1.26
N ARG A 34 -7.15 3.66 -2.13
CA ARG A 34 -8.01 2.67 -2.78
C ARG A 34 -7.55 1.27 -2.43
N CYS A 35 -8.44 0.53 -1.80
CA CYS A 35 -8.28 -0.90 -1.57
C CYS A 35 -8.85 -1.70 -2.74
N LYS A 36 -8.03 -2.55 -3.36
CA LYS A 36 -8.43 -3.49 -4.39
C LYS A 36 -8.23 -4.92 -3.89
N ARG A 37 -9.08 -5.85 -4.33
CA ARG A 37 -8.87 -7.29 -4.13
C ARG A 37 -8.24 -7.84 -5.40
N LEU A 38 -7.06 -8.40 -5.29
CA LEU A 38 -6.32 -9.01 -6.39
C LEU A 38 -6.30 -10.53 -6.22
N ASP A 39 -6.37 -11.26 -7.32
CA ASP A 39 -6.23 -12.71 -7.33
C ASP A 39 -4.74 -13.07 -7.21
N VAL A 40 -4.41 -14.06 -6.38
CA VAL A 40 -3.03 -14.48 -6.16
C VAL A 40 -2.64 -15.52 -7.21
N THR A 41 -1.56 -15.28 -7.94
CA THR A 41 -1.03 -16.23 -8.92
C THR A 41 -0.79 -17.60 -8.28
N GLY A 42 -1.33 -18.65 -8.89
CA GLY A 42 -1.25 -20.03 -8.38
C GLY A 42 -2.39 -20.44 -7.44
N SER A 43 -3.38 -19.57 -7.17
CA SER A 43 -4.58 -19.95 -6.42
C SER A 43 -5.85 -19.36 -7.06
N LEU A 44 -6.86 -20.20 -7.29
CA LEU A 44 -8.16 -19.75 -7.83
C LEU A 44 -9.08 -19.15 -6.76
N VAL A 45 -8.79 -19.41 -5.48
CA VAL A 45 -9.65 -19.02 -4.36
C VAL A 45 -9.04 -17.93 -3.49
N ARG A 46 -7.71 -17.84 -3.44
CA ARG A 46 -7.03 -16.87 -2.58
C ARG A 46 -7.04 -15.49 -3.24
N LYS A 47 -7.62 -14.52 -2.54
CA LYS A 47 -7.61 -13.11 -2.91
C LYS A 47 -6.88 -12.30 -1.86
N GLU A 48 -6.01 -11.41 -2.29
CA GLU A 48 -5.30 -10.48 -1.42
C GLU A 48 -5.95 -9.10 -1.51
N ARG A 49 -6.15 -8.45 -0.36
CA ARG A 49 -6.64 -7.06 -0.32
C ARG A 49 -5.44 -6.14 -0.15
N ILE A 50 -5.18 -5.33 -1.17
CA ILE A 50 -4.08 -4.36 -1.17
C ILE A 50 -4.68 -2.95 -1.19
N CYS A 51 -4.29 -2.14 -0.21
CA CYS A 51 -4.67 -0.73 -0.10
C CYS A 51 -3.46 0.13 -0.44
N LYS A 52 -3.62 1.02 -1.42
CA LYS A 52 -2.59 1.95 -1.91
C LYS A 52 -3.23 3.28 -2.29
N THR A 53 -2.45 4.34 -2.37
CA THR A 53 -2.96 5.64 -2.84
C THR A 53 -3.26 5.60 -4.34
N ASN A 54 -4.11 6.51 -4.81
CA ASN A 54 -4.36 6.66 -6.26
C ASN A 54 -3.05 6.93 -7.03
N ALA A 55 -2.13 7.71 -6.47
CA ALA A 55 -0.81 7.98 -7.06
C ALA A 55 0.01 6.70 -7.20
N GLU A 56 0.08 5.87 -6.16
CA GLU A 56 0.78 4.59 -6.19
C GLU A 56 0.17 3.63 -7.23
N TRP A 57 -1.15 3.58 -7.32
CA TRP A 57 -1.81 2.75 -8.34
C TRP A 57 -1.48 3.19 -9.77
N ARG A 58 -1.38 4.51 -10.02
CA ARG A 58 -0.96 5.03 -11.33
C ARG A 58 0.50 4.64 -11.62
N ALA A 59 1.40 4.84 -10.66
CA ALA A 59 2.81 4.50 -10.81
C ALA A 59 3.01 3.00 -11.11
N ILE A 60 2.27 2.11 -10.44
CA ILE A 60 2.30 0.67 -10.72
C ILE A 60 1.82 0.37 -12.14
N SER A 61 0.71 0.99 -12.57
CA SER A 61 0.17 0.77 -13.92
C SER A 61 1.13 1.25 -15.00
N GLU A 62 1.76 2.42 -14.82
CA GLU A 62 2.75 2.96 -15.73
C GLU A 62 4.00 2.07 -15.80
N GLN A 63 4.47 1.57 -14.65
CA GLN A 63 5.60 0.66 -14.60
C GLN A 63 5.31 -0.64 -15.35
N GLN A 64 4.14 -1.25 -15.10
CA GLN A 64 3.74 -2.49 -15.78
C GLN A 64 3.65 -2.31 -17.30
N ASN A 65 3.14 -1.18 -17.78
CA ASN A 65 3.10 -0.90 -19.22
C ASN A 65 4.51 -0.79 -19.81
N ARG A 66 5.42 -0.07 -19.15
CA ARG A 66 6.82 0.03 -19.59
C ARG A 66 7.50 -1.33 -19.62
N ASP A 67 7.31 -2.15 -18.59
CA ASP A 67 7.90 -3.49 -18.51
C ASP A 67 7.34 -4.41 -19.61
N ALA A 68 6.05 -4.30 -19.93
CA ALA A 68 5.43 -5.04 -21.02
C ALA A 68 5.97 -4.60 -22.39
N ASP A 69 6.08 -3.29 -22.63
CA ASP A 69 6.63 -2.73 -23.88
C ASP A 69 8.10 -3.13 -24.07
N ASP A 70 8.90 -3.09 -23.00
CA ASP A 70 10.30 -3.50 -23.00
C ASP A 70 10.45 -5.00 -23.29
N LEU A 71 9.61 -5.84 -22.68
CA LEU A 71 9.56 -7.27 -22.99
C LEU A 71 9.25 -7.51 -24.47
N ILE A 72 8.24 -6.85 -25.03
CA ILE A 72 7.88 -7.00 -26.44
C ILE A 72 9.01 -6.50 -27.35
N THR A 73 9.62 -5.35 -27.02
CA THR A 73 10.69 -4.75 -27.82
C THR A 73 11.92 -5.64 -27.85
N ARG A 74 12.35 -6.18 -26.71
CA ARG A 74 13.47 -7.14 -26.63
C ARG A 74 13.20 -8.41 -27.44
N ASN A 75 11.98 -8.94 -27.38
CA ASN A 75 11.61 -10.11 -28.19
C ASN A 75 11.65 -9.81 -29.70
N ARG A 76 11.21 -8.62 -30.13
CA ARG A 76 11.24 -8.22 -31.54
C ARG A 76 12.66 -8.04 -32.08
N ALA A 77 13.58 -7.50 -31.28
CA ALA A 77 14.98 -7.32 -31.69
C ALA A 77 15.70 -8.65 -32.02
N GLY A 78 15.34 -9.74 -31.33
CA GLY A 78 15.85 -11.08 -31.63
C GLY A 78 15.14 -11.80 -32.79
N MET A 79 14.03 -11.26 -33.28
CA MET A 79 13.19 -11.85 -34.35
C MET A 79 13.32 -11.10 -35.69
N ASN A 80 14.36 -10.30 -35.89
CA ASN A 80 14.71 -9.80 -37.22
C ASN A 80 15.68 -10.77 -37.90
N PRO A 81 15.23 -11.67 -38.80
CA PRO A 81 16.11 -12.61 -39.50
C PRO A 81 16.96 -11.95 -40.61
N ASN A 82 16.82 -10.64 -40.84
CA ASN A 82 17.54 -9.89 -41.88
C ASN A 82 18.45 -8.79 -41.30
N GLY A 83 18.98 -8.99 -40.10
CA GLY A 83 20.20 -8.31 -39.66
C GLY A 83 21.41 -9.05 -40.21
#